data_AF-A0A820NKX3-F1
#
_entry.id   AF-A0A820NKX3-F1
#
_cell.length_a   1.000
_cell.length_b   1.000
_cell.length_c   1.000
_cell.angle_alpha   90.00
_cell.angle_beta   90.00
_cell.angle_gamma   90.00
#
_symmetry.space_group_name_H-M   'P 1'
#
loop_
_entity.id
_entity.type
_entity.pdbx_description
1 polymer ?
#
loop_
_entity_poly.entity_id
_entity_poly.type
_entity_poly.pdbx_seq_one_letter_code
_entity_poly.pdbx_strand_id
1 'polypeptide(L)'
;MSSLGSIPRSVTGSRTSLASNESDSKNEPFRRPHRKNIVSSISVESRDTTEEGIPYTVKVKTGKKSDAGTSANVFIRLIGRKGRHTRLIPLELMQRRHFEPGKVETFSLQEPD
;
A
#
# COMPACT_ATOMS: atom_id res chain seq x y z
N MET A 1 33.05 -49.52 -29.34
CA MET A 1 32.25 -48.88 -28.27
C MET A 1 32.20 -47.38 -28.56
N SER A 2 31.01 -46.82 -28.43
CA SER A 2 30.52 -45.60 -29.07
C SER A 2 30.78 -44.29 -28.31
N SER A 3 31.01 -43.22 -29.08
CA SER A 3 30.62 -41.81 -28.87
C SER A 3 31.26 -40.99 -27.73
N LEU A 4 32.12 -40.04 -28.11
CA LEU A 4 32.36 -38.80 -27.37
C LEU A 4 31.91 -37.63 -28.26
N GLY A 5 30.80 -36.99 -27.89
CA GLY A 5 30.28 -35.80 -28.56
C GLY A 5 30.97 -34.53 -28.06
N SER A 6 31.47 -33.71 -29.00
CA SER A 6 32.03 -32.38 -28.73
C SER A 6 30.96 -31.29 -28.88
N ILE A 7 30.84 -30.42 -27.89
CA ILE A 7 29.93 -29.26 -27.88
C ILE A 7 30.66 -28.03 -28.44
N PRO A 8 30.17 -27.34 -29.49
CA PRO A 8 30.72 -26.05 -29.90
C PRO A 8 30.13 -24.88 -29.10
N ARG A 9 31.02 -23.94 -28.71
CA ARG A 9 30.71 -22.66 -28.02
C ARG A 9 30.12 -21.64 -29.00
N SER A 10 29.06 -20.92 -28.61
CA SER A 10 28.57 -19.73 -29.33
C SER A 10 29.20 -18.46 -28.77
N VAL A 11 29.56 -17.54 -29.66
CA VAL A 11 30.24 -16.26 -29.36
C VAL A 11 29.44 -15.11 -29.98
N THR A 12 29.10 -14.15 -29.11
CA THR A 12 28.93 -12.69 -29.31
C THR A 12 27.81 -12.12 -30.20
N GLY A 13 27.13 -11.10 -29.65
CA GLY A 13 26.40 -10.10 -30.42
C GLY A 13 25.64 -9.08 -29.58
N SER A 14 26.33 -8.18 -28.86
CA SER A 14 25.73 -6.95 -28.33
C SER A 14 25.43 -5.98 -29.49
N ARG A 15 24.19 -5.50 -29.62
CA ARG A 15 23.87 -4.39 -30.52
C ARG A 15 23.04 -3.34 -29.78
N THR A 16 23.71 -2.31 -29.31
CA THR A 16 23.13 -0.99 -29.08
C THR A 16 22.96 -0.29 -30.43
N SER A 17 21.83 0.37 -30.67
CA SER A 17 21.70 1.32 -31.78
C SER A 17 21.00 2.59 -31.31
N LEU A 18 21.79 3.67 -31.21
CA LEU A 18 21.36 5.06 -31.22
C LEU A 18 21.44 5.57 -32.66
N ALA A 19 20.39 6.27 -33.12
CA ALA A 19 20.33 7.26 -34.21
C ALA A 19 18.84 7.46 -34.54
N SER A 20 18.26 8.62 -34.86
CA SER A 20 18.71 10.00 -35.01
C SER A 20 17.43 10.87 -35.14
N ASN A 21 17.54 12.16 -34.85
CA ASN A 21 16.48 13.16 -34.98
C ASN A 21 16.05 13.37 -36.45
N GLU A 22 14.78 13.70 -36.71
CA GLU A 22 14.36 14.95 -37.39
C GLU A 22 12.85 14.98 -37.65
N SER A 23 12.34 16.21 -37.56
CA SER A 23 10.96 16.66 -37.61
C SER A 23 10.32 16.54 -38.98
N ASP A 24 9.05 16.11 -39.06
CA ASP A 24 8.15 16.70 -40.04
C ASP A 24 6.66 16.60 -39.70
N SER A 25 5.94 17.62 -40.16
CA SER A 25 4.59 18.03 -39.78
C SER A 25 3.52 17.43 -40.71
N LYS A 26 2.33 17.19 -40.12
CA LYS A 26 1.01 16.98 -40.76
C LYS A 26 0.76 15.67 -41.51
N ASN A 27 -0.01 14.78 -40.86
CA ASN A 27 -1.25 14.17 -41.40
C ASN A 27 -1.88 13.22 -40.36
N GLU A 28 -2.99 13.65 -39.73
CA GLU A 28 -3.90 12.77 -38.96
C GLU A 28 -4.83 12.05 -39.96
N PRO A 29 -5.31 10.81 -39.70
CA PRO A 29 -6.56 10.70 -38.93
C PRO A 29 -6.75 9.34 -38.21
N PHE A 30 -6.53 9.30 -36.89
CA PHE A 30 -7.19 8.27 -36.06
C PHE A 30 -7.55 8.90 -34.71
N ARG A 31 -8.59 9.74 -34.75
CA ARG A 31 -9.30 10.20 -33.55
C ARG A 31 -9.86 8.98 -32.82
N ARG A 32 -9.25 8.64 -31.69
CA ARG A 32 -9.79 7.66 -30.74
C ARG A 32 -11.18 8.14 -30.29
N PRO A 33 -12.22 7.30 -30.34
CA PRO A 33 -13.56 7.73 -29.98
C PRO A 33 -13.64 8.06 -28.49
N HIS A 34 -14.16 9.26 -28.21
CA HIS A 34 -14.63 9.70 -26.91
C HIS A 34 -15.63 8.68 -26.34
N ARG A 35 -15.24 7.95 -25.30
CA ARG A 35 -16.21 7.27 -24.43
C ARG A 35 -16.88 8.34 -23.55
N LYS A 36 -18.14 8.67 -23.85
CA LYS A 36 -19.02 9.42 -22.95
C LYS A 36 -19.90 8.45 -22.17
N ASN A 37 -19.75 8.52 -20.85
CA ASN A 37 -20.75 8.39 -19.78
C ASN A 37 -21.70 7.18 -19.77
N ILE A 38 -21.41 6.24 -18.87
CA ILE A 38 -22.45 5.53 -18.12
C ILE A 38 -22.34 6.02 -16.68
N VAL A 39 -23.03 7.12 -16.37
CA VAL A 39 -23.40 7.46 -14.98
C VAL A 39 -24.91 7.25 -14.89
N SER A 40 -25.29 5.98 -14.83
CA SER A 40 -26.62 5.58 -14.38
C SER A 40 -26.57 5.48 -12.87
N SER A 41 -27.07 6.53 -12.22
CA SER A 41 -27.65 6.56 -10.87
C SER A 41 -27.46 5.30 -10.03
N ILE A 42 -26.44 5.29 -9.20
CA ILE A 42 -26.47 4.52 -7.96
C ILE A 42 -26.39 5.55 -6.85
N SER A 43 -27.56 5.95 -6.35
CA SER A 43 -27.68 6.47 -5.00
C SER A 43 -27.36 5.29 -4.07
N VAL A 44 -26.07 5.06 -3.79
CA VAL A 44 -25.71 4.31 -2.59
C VAL A 44 -26.02 5.29 -1.46
N GLU A 45 -27.27 5.33 -1.03
CA GLU A 45 -27.54 5.68 0.34
C GLU A 45 -26.93 4.55 1.15
N SER A 46 -25.66 4.76 1.51
CA SER A 46 -24.93 3.97 2.47
C SER A 46 -25.74 4.07 3.74
N ARG A 47 -26.63 3.10 3.92
CA ARG A 47 -27.12 2.71 5.23
C ARG A 47 -25.85 2.35 5.98
N ASP A 48 -25.30 3.33 6.65
CA ASP A 48 -24.29 3.15 7.68
C ASP A 48 -25.05 2.43 8.79
N THR A 49 -25.22 1.11 8.62
CA THR A 49 -25.46 0.23 9.75
C THR A 49 -24.13 0.16 10.48
N THR A 50 -23.76 1.27 11.12
CA THR A 50 -22.86 1.26 12.24
C THR A 50 -23.55 0.41 13.28
N GLU A 51 -23.30 -0.90 13.26
CA GLU A 51 -23.18 -1.66 14.50
C GLU A 51 -22.39 -0.73 15.43
N GLU A 52 -23.05 -0.11 16.42
CA GLU A 52 -22.51 1.00 17.19
C GLU A 52 -21.29 0.52 18.01
N GLY A 53 -20.13 0.45 17.37
CA GLY A 53 -18.89 0.13 18.04
C GLY A 53 -18.54 1.23 19.02
N ILE A 54 -17.93 0.86 20.14
CA ILE A 54 -17.48 1.78 21.16
C ILE A 54 -16.27 2.55 20.61
N PRO A 55 -16.30 3.90 20.61
CA PRO A 55 -15.16 4.69 20.16
C PRO A 55 -14.07 4.70 21.24
N TYR A 56 -12.83 4.35 20.85
CA TYR A 56 -11.64 4.45 21.68
C TYR A 56 -10.65 5.45 21.09
N THR A 57 -10.09 6.30 21.95
CA THR A 57 -8.93 7.13 21.62
C THR A 57 -7.69 6.57 22.29
N VAL A 58 -6.77 6.02 21.51
CA VAL A 58 -5.52 5.45 22.00
C VAL A 58 -4.39 6.46 21.77
N LYS A 59 -3.72 6.87 22.83
CA LYS A 59 -2.51 7.72 22.75
C LYS A 59 -1.28 6.90 23.05
N VAL A 60 -0.39 6.76 22.08
CA VAL A 60 0.89 6.10 22.22
C VAL A 60 1.96 7.17 22.38
N LYS A 61 2.80 7.04 23.42
CA LYS A 61 3.97 7.90 23.62
C LYS A 61 5.22 7.05 23.57
N THR A 62 6.04 7.27 22.55
CA THR A 62 7.31 6.58 22.39
C THR A 62 8.33 7.18 23.35
N GLY A 63 9.17 6.33 23.97
CA GLY A 63 10.21 6.76 24.90
C GLY A 63 11.19 7.77 24.27
N LYS A 64 11.89 8.56 25.09
CA LYS A 64 12.83 9.60 24.60
C LYS A 64 14.25 9.10 24.32
N LYS A 65 14.58 7.85 24.66
CA LYS A 65 15.91 7.29 24.37
C LYS A 65 16.09 7.15 22.86
N SER A 66 17.31 7.31 22.37
CA SER A 66 17.62 7.29 20.94
C SER A 66 17.23 5.98 20.23
N ASP A 67 17.13 4.88 20.97
CA ASP A 67 16.78 3.53 20.52
C ASP A 67 15.31 3.16 20.80
N ALA A 68 14.47 4.09 21.29
CA ALA A 68 13.10 3.79 21.68
C ALA A 68 12.12 3.66 20.49
N GLY A 69 12.53 4.06 19.29
CA GLY A 69 11.70 3.99 18.08
C GLY A 69 11.59 2.59 17.50
N THR A 70 10.59 2.36 16.66
CA THR A 70 10.41 1.08 15.96
C THR A 70 9.78 1.25 14.57
N SER A 71 10.31 0.52 13.60
CA SER A 71 9.75 0.37 12.25
C SER A 71 8.92 -0.91 12.06
N ALA A 72 8.74 -1.70 13.13
CA ALA A 72 7.90 -2.89 13.10
C ALA A 72 6.41 -2.52 13.04
N ASN A 73 5.59 -3.46 12.56
CA ASN A 73 4.14 -3.35 12.64
C ASN A 73 3.70 -3.44 14.12
N VAL A 74 2.93 -2.46 14.57
CA VAL A 74 2.44 -2.38 15.95
C VAL A 74 0.95 -2.72 15.98
N PHE A 75 0.55 -3.53 16.95
CA PHE A 75 -0.83 -3.95 17.14
C PHE A 75 -1.27 -3.73 18.59
N ILE A 76 -2.57 -3.55 18.79
CA ILE A 76 -3.21 -3.51 20.09
C ILE A 76 -4.36 -4.51 20.16
N ARG A 77 -4.63 -5.03 21.36
CA ARG A 77 -5.83 -5.81 21.69
C ARG A 77 -6.42 -5.22 22.97
N LEU A 78 -7.69 -4.84 22.93
CA LEU A 78 -8.40 -4.35 24.11
C LEU A 78 -9.01 -5.56 24.83
N ILE A 79 -8.91 -5.60 26.15
CA ILE A 79 -9.49 -6.65 27.00
C ILE A 79 -10.34 -5.97 28.07
N GLY A 80 -11.65 -6.24 28.03
CA GLY A 80 -12.61 -5.74 29.01
C GLY A 80 -12.56 -6.53 30.32
N ARG A 81 -13.18 -5.98 31.36
CA ARG A 81 -13.20 -6.59 32.72
C ARG A 81 -13.81 -8.00 32.77
N LYS A 82 -14.69 -8.33 31.83
CA LYS A 82 -15.34 -9.65 31.71
C LYS A 82 -14.53 -10.64 30.86
N GLY A 83 -13.30 -10.31 30.48
CA GLY A 83 -12.44 -11.16 29.64
C GLY A 83 -12.78 -11.15 28.14
N ARG A 84 -13.82 -10.40 27.73
CA ARG A 84 -14.07 -10.09 26.32
C ARG A 84 -12.90 -9.30 25.75
N HIS A 85 -12.57 -9.59 24.50
CA HIS A 85 -11.43 -8.99 23.84
C HIS A 85 -11.71 -8.71 22.38
N THR A 86 -11.10 -7.63 21.88
CA THR A 86 -11.13 -7.30 20.46
C THR A 86 -10.23 -8.24 19.67
N ARG A 87 -10.31 -8.16 18.35
CA ARG A 87 -9.25 -8.67 17.47
C ARG A 87 -7.94 -7.91 17.70
N LEU A 88 -6.86 -8.39 17.07
CA LEU A 88 -5.62 -7.61 16.96
C LEU A 88 -5.87 -6.46 15.97
N ILE A 89 -5.69 -5.24 16.44
CA ILE A 89 -5.94 -4.01 15.70
C ILE A 89 -4.59 -3.39 15.33
N PRO A 90 -4.29 -3.18 14.05
CA PRO A 90 -3.05 -2.51 13.65
C PRO A 90 -3.10 -1.02 14.02
N LEU A 91 -1.99 -0.49 14.53
CA LEU A 91 -1.81 0.94 14.79
C LEU A 91 -1.07 1.59 13.62
N GLU A 92 -1.83 2.03 12.62
CA GLU A 92 -1.28 2.61 11.40
C GLU A 92 -1.07 4.12 11.53
N LEU A 93 0.14 4.56 11.20
CA LEU A 93 0.51 5.97 11.23
C LEU A 93 0.10 6.66 9.93
N MET A 94 -0.68 7.74 10.03
CA MET A 94 -1.16 8.46 8.84
C MET A 94 -0.06 9.28 8.15
N GLN A 95 0.81 9.91 8.94
CA GLN A 95 1.79 10.89 8.45
C GLN A 95 3.24 10.40 8.50
N ARG A 96 3.47 9.23 9.12
CA ARG A 96 4.80 8.71 9.43
C ARG A 96 4.91 7.25 9.02
N ARG A 97 6.13 6.78 8.87
CA ARG A 97 6.42 5.38 8.50
C ARG A 97 6.71 4.48 9.70
N HIS A 98 7.12 5.08 10.82
CA HIS A 98 7.57 4.35 12.01
C HIS A 98 7.33 5.19 13.26
N PHE A 99 7.33 4.53 14.42
CA PHE A 99 7.23 5.19 15.72
C PHE A 99 8.60 5.76 16.08
N GLU A 100 8.67 7.07 16.31
CA GLU A 100 9.92 7.79 16.57
C GLU A 100 10.09 8.13 18.06
N PRO A 101 11.33 8.16 18.59
CA PRO A 101 11.59 8.56 19.97
C PRO A 101 10.97 9.92 20.33
N GLY A 102 10.32 9.97 21.50
CA GLY A 102 9.76 11.18 22.08
C GLY A 102 8.50 11.71 21.41
N LYS A 103 7.97 11.02 20.39
CA LYS A 103 6.71 11.39 19.76
C LYS A 103 5.49 10.84 20.49
N VAL A 104 4.36 11.49 20.21
CA VAL A 104 3.04 11.07 20.67
C VAL A 104 2.15 10.93 19.44
N GLU A 105 1.54 9.75 19.32
CA GLU A 105 0.64 9.37 18.25
C GLU A 105 -0.74 9.11 18.85
N THR A 106 -1.80 9.51 18.13
CA THR A 106 -3.19 9.31 18.57
C THR A 106 -3.94 8.52 17.50
N PHE A 107 -4.65 7.48 17.91
CA PHE A 107 -5.43 6.60 17.06
C PHE A 107 -6.88 6.59 17.52
N SER A 108 -7.80 6.65 16.56
CA SER A 108 -9.23 6.52 16.78
C SER A 108 -9.66 5.13 16.33
N LEU A 109 -10.20 4.33 17.24
CA LEU A 109 -10.64 2.96 17.00
C LEU A 109 -12.14 2.86 17.27
N GLN A 110 -12.82 1.97 16.55
CA GLN A 110 -14.23 1.64 16.77
C GLN A 110 -14.35 0.13 16.84
N GLU A 111 -14.62 -0.39 18.04
CA GLU A 111 -14.63 -1.83 18.31
C GLU A 111 -15.82 -2.20 19.21
N PRO A 112 -16.34 -3.43 19.10
CA PRO A 112 -17.45 -3.90 19.94
C PRO A 112 -17.02 -4.08 21.41
N ASP A 113 -18.01 -4.15 22.31
CA ASP A 113 -17.84 -4.45 23.76
C ASP A 113 -17.40 -5.90 24.08
#